data_AF-A0A955CAD6-F1
#
_entry.id   AF-A0A955CAD6-F1
#
_cell.length_a   1.000
_cell.length_b   1.000
_cell.length_c   1.000
_cell.angle_alpha   90.00
_cell.angle_beta   90.00
_cell.angle_gamma   90.00
#
_symmetry.space_group_name_H-M   'P 1'
#
loop_
_entity.id
_entity.type
_entity.pdbx_description
1 polymer ?
#
loop_
_entity_poly.entity_id
_entity_poly.type
_entity_poly.pdbx_seq_one_letter_code
_entity_poly.pdbx_strand_id
1 'polypeptide(L)'
;MILRFEIERDLIGGKLAVGDLPDAWNEKMATLVGVRPPNDAEGCLQDIHWSMGGFGYFPTYALGNLYAAQFFARAKKDIPELMDQIRVGEFAPLLEWLRIKIHRHGQHYRASELVQRVSGRALSIEPFLDYVSDKFGPLYGIED
;
A
#
# COMPACT_ATOMS: atom_id res chain seq x y z
N MET A 1 -6.91 4.71 -2.46
CA MET A 1 -5.65 5.49 -2.32
C MET A 1 -5.44 6.47 -3.47
N ILE A 2 -5.46 6.01 -4.73
CA ILE A 2 -5.29 6.87 -5.92
C ILE A 2 -6.27 8.06 -5.92
N LEU A 3 -7.55 7.81 -5.67
CA LEU A 3 -8.58 8.84 -5.57
C LEU A 3 -8.17 10.00 -4.65
N ARG A 4 -7.71 9.68 -3.43
CA ARG A 4 -7.34 10.68 -2.42
C ARG A 4 -6.08 11.44 -2.85
N PHE A 5 -5.09 10.75 -3.40
CA PHE A 5 -3.88 11.40 -3.92
C PHE A 5 -4.19 12.41 -5.05
N GLU A 6 -5.06 12.04 -6.00
CA GLU A 6 -5.45 12.96 -7.07
C GLU A 6 -6.20 14.18 -6.53
N ILE A 7 -7.11 13.97 -5.58
CA ILE A 7 -7.81 15.07 -4.91
C ILE A 7 -6.81 15.98 -4.18
N GLU A 8 -5.88 15.43 -3.40
CA GLU A 8 -4.85 16.21 -2.71
C GLU A 8 -4.01 17.04 -3.68
N ARG A 9 -3.58 16.43 -4.79
CA ARG A 9 -2.82 17.12 -5.85
C ARG A 9 -3.62 18.29 -6.43
N ASP A 10 -4.91 18.07 -6.70
CA ASP A 10 -5.74 19.08 -7.35
C ASP A 10 -6.14 20.20 -6.37
N LEU A 11 -6.36 19.89 -5.08
CA LEU A 11 -6.54 20.89 -4.00
C LEU A 11 -5.29 21.75 -3.82
N ILE A 12 -4.12 21.12 -3.62
CA ILE A 12 -2.85 21.83 -3.39
C ILE A 12 -2.44 22.63 -4.63
N GLY A 13 -2.71 22.09 -5.83
CA GLY A 13 -2.44 22.74 -7.10
C GLY A 13 -3.44 23.85 -7.46
N GLY A 14 -4.45 24.12 -6.63
CA GLY A 14 -5.48 25.14 -6.89
C GLY A 14 -6.42 24.82 -8.04
N LYS A 15 -6.49 23.56 -8.48
CA LYS A 15 -7.38 23.09 -9.55
C LYS A 15 -8.76 22.68 -9.04
N LEU A 16 -8.87 22.38 -7.74
CA LEU A 16 -10.12 22.04 -7.06
C LEU A 16 -10.35 23.02 -5.91
N ALA A 17 -11.52 23.66 -5.86
CA ALA A 17 -11.91 24.44 -4.70
C ALA A 17 -12.44 23.52 -3.60
N VAL A 18 -12.24 23.89 -2.33
CA VAL A 18 -12.68 23.07 -1.19
C VAL A 18 -14.20 22.84 -1.19
N GLY A 19 -14.98 23.83 -1.64
CA GLY A 19 -16.43 23.72 -1.74
C GLY A 19 -16.92 22.64 -2.71
N ASP A 20 -16.11 22.30 -3.72
CA ASP A 20 -16.44 21.31 -4.75
C ASP A 20 -15.94 19.89 -4.40
N LEU A 21 -15.29 19.73 -3.25
CA LEU A 21 -14.71 18.46 -2.81
C LEU A 21 -15.72 17.31 -2.73
N PRO A 22 -16.95 17.48 -2.18
CA PRO A 22 -17.93 16.40 -2.12
C PRO A 22 -18.27 15.84 -3.51
N ASP A 23 -18.51 16.72 -4.49
CA ASP A 23 -18.87 16.30 -5.85
C ASP A 23 -17.69 15.65 -6.57
N ALA A 24 -16.50 16.25 -6.50
CA ALA A 24 -15.29 15.69 -7.08
C ALA A 24 -14.94 14.30 -6.51
N TRP A 25 -15.15 14.10 -5.21
CA TRP A 25 -15.00 12.80 -4.57
C TRP A 25 -15.96 11.77 -5.16
N ASN A 26 -17.24 12.13 -5.22
CA ASN A 26 -18.29 11.23 -5.68
C ASN A 26 -18.12 10.83 -7.15
N GLU A 27 -17.70 11.77 -8.01
CA GLU A 27 -17.37 11.49 -9.41
C GLU A 27 -16.17 10.55 -9.54
N LYS A 28 -15.09 10.80 -8.78
CA LYS A 28 -13.91 9.93 -8.79
C LYS A 28 -14.21 8.53 -8.23
N MET A 29 -15.04 8.41 -7.20
CA MET A 29 -15.48 7.10 -6.69
C MET A 29 -16.25 6.33 -7.76
N ALA A 30 -17.17 7.00 -8.47
CA ALA A 30 -17.92 6.37 -9.56
C ALA A 30 -17.00 5.94 -10.71
N THR A 31 -16.02 6.77 -11.08
CA THR A 31 -15.11 6.50 -12.21
C THR A 31 -14.08 5.42 -11.89
N LEU A 32 -13.44 5.48 -10.71
CA LEU A 32 -12.33 4.61 -10.35
C LEU A 32 -12.76 3.30 -9.69
N VAL A 33 -13.89 3.31 -8.98
CA VAL A 33 -14.37 2.17 -8.17
C VAL A 33 -15.73 1.65 -8.66
N GLY A 34 -16.51 2.46 -9.38
CA GLY A 34 -17.82 2.07 -9.88
C GLY A 34 -18.98 2.29 -8.90
N VAL A 35 -18.75 3.03 -7.80
CA VAL A 35 -19.78 3.29 -6.77
C VAL A 35 -19.87 4.77 -6.43
N ARG A 36 -21.06 5.25 -6.06
CA ARG A 36 -21.26 6.61 -5.54
C ARG A 36 -21.68 6.53 -4.06
N PRO A 37 -20.96 7.19 -3.14
CA PRO A 37 -21.36 7.25 -1.74
C PRO A 37 -22.77 7.83 -1.56
N PRO A 38 -23.58 7.31 -0.63
CA PRO A 38 -24.93 7.79 -0.40
C PRO A 38 -24.99 9.14 0.33
N ASN A 39 -23.91 9.53 1.03
CA ASN A 39 -23.78 10.77 1.79
C ASN A 39 -22.29 11.10 2.02
N ASP A 40 -22.01 12.32 2.50
CA ASP A 40 -20.61 12.78 2.70
C ASP A 40 -19.88 12.06 3.83
N ALA A 41 -20.60 11.52 4.83
CA ALA A 41 -20.00 10.72 5.90
C ALA A 41 -19.38 9.41 5.37
N GLU A 42 -20.00 8.82 4.34
CA GLU A 42 -19.45 7.69 3.59
C GLU A 42 -18.62 8.13 2.36
N GLY A 43 -18.53 9.45 2.14
CA GLY A 43 -17.83 10.10 1.04
C GLY A 43 -16.55 10.81 1.51
N CYS A 44 -16.44 12.09 1.20
CA CYS A 44 -15.23 12.88 1.47
C CYS A 44 -14.90 13.05 2.97
N LEU A 45 -15.85 12.78 3.88
CA LEU A 45 -15.64 12.83 5.34
C LEU A 45 -15.32 11.46 5.95
N GLN A 46 -15.17 10.42 5.13
CA GLN A 46 -14.90 9.05 5.59
C GLN A 46 -13.60 8.93 6.41
N ASP A 47 -12.60 9.76 6.12
CA ASP A 47 -11.27 9.71 6.72
C ASP A 47 -10.90 11.01 7.44
N ILE A 48 -10.19 10.88 8.57
CA ILE A 48 -9.83 12.01 9.44
C ILE A 48 -8.62 12.82 8.93
N HIS A 49 -7.81 12.28 8.02
CA HIS A 49 -6.45 12.76 7.72
C HIS A 49 -6.42 14.24 7.34
N TRP A 50 -7.31 14.70 6.46
CA TRP A 50 -7.32 16.10 6.02
C TRP A 50 -7.69 17.07 7.15
N SER A 51 -8.58 16.66 8.06
CA SER A 51 -8.90 17.46 9.24
C SER A 51 -7.72 17.62 10.21
N MET A 52 -6.78 16.66 10.18
CA MET A 52 -5.54 16.68 10.96
C MET A 52 -4.35 17.27 10.18
N GLY A 53 -4.57 17.81 8.98
CA GLY A 53 -3.49 18.35 8.13
C GLY A 53 -2.61 17.29 7.46
N GLY A 54 -3.02 16.03 7.45
CA GLY A 54 -2.28 14.88 6.89
C GLY A 54 -2.27 14.81 5.36
N PHE A 55 -2.03 15.91 4.67
CA PHE A 55 -1.89 15.94 3.20
C PHE A 55 -0.60 15.27 2.74
N GLY A 56 -0.66 14.50 1.65
CA GLY A 56 0.47 13.70 1.16
C GLY A 56 0.70 12.40 1.93
N TYR A 57 -0.18 12.09 2.90
CA TYR A 57 -0.07 10.88 3.71
C TYR A 57 -0.60 9.64 2.99
N PHE A 58 -1.73 9.75 2.26
CA PHE A 58 -2.37 8.58 1.64
C PHE A 58 -1.49 7.75 0.69
N PRO A 59 -0.59 8.34 -0.13
CA PRO A 59 0.34 7.57 -0.94
C PRO A 59 1.21 6.59 -0.15
N THR A 60 1.46 6.86 1.14
CA THR A 60 2.28 6.00 2.00
C THR A 60 1.65 4.63 2.26
N TYR A 61 0.32 4.51 2.28
CA TYR A 61 -0.36 3.21 2.39
C TYR A 61 -0.09 2.32 1.17
N ALA A 62 -0.15 2.90 -0.04
CA ALA A 62 0.15 2.18 -1.27
C ALA A 62 1.62 1.75 -1.29
N LEU A 63 2.54 2.64 -0.93
CA LEU A 63 3.96 2.30 -0.78
C LEU A 63 4.17 1.17 0.23
N GLY A 64 3.46 1.19 1.37
CA GLY A 64 3.50 0.13 2.37
C GLY A 64 3.17 -1.25 1.79
N ASN A 65 2.14 -1.35 0.94
CA ASN A 65 1.80 -2.60 0.26
C ASN A 65 2.92 -3.07 -0.69
N LEU A 66 3.52 -2.16 -1.46
CA LEU A 66 4.62 -2.48 -2.36
C LEU A 66 5.86 -2.97 -1.59
N TYR A 67 6.26 -2.25 -0.54
CA TYR A 67 7.36 -2.63 0.33
C TYR A 67 7.09 -3.99 0.98
N ALA A 68 5.88 -4.21 1.52
CA ALA A 68 5.51 -5.47 2.16
C ALA A 68 5.66 -6.66 1.20
N ALA A 69 5.11 -6.55 -0.01
CA ALA A 69 5.22 -7.61 -1.02
C ALA A 69 6.68 -7.87 -1.42
N GLN A 70 7.47 -6.81 -1.65
CA GLN A 70 8.87 -6.94 -2.03
C GLN A 70 9.75 -7.52 -0.92
N PHE A 71 9.52 -7.11 0.34
CA PHE A 71 10.21 -7.68 1.49
C PHE A 71 9.81 -9.13 1.72
N PHE A 72 8.53 -9.47 1.61
CA PHE A 72 8.06 -10.83 1.80
C PHE A 72 8.56 -11.78 0.71
N ALA A 73 8.57 -11.32 -0.55
CA ALA A 73 9.17 -12.07 -1.65
C ALA A 73 10.65 -12.36 -1.41
N ARG A 74 11.39 -11.41 -0.79
CA ARG A 74 12.77 -11.65 -0.38
C ARG A 74 12.86 -12.62 0.80
N ALA A 75 12.02 -12.47 1.83
CA ALA A 75 12.00 -13.34 2.99
C ALA A 75 11.76 -14.81 2.58
N LYS A 76 10.84 -15.07 1.65
CA LYS A 76 10.60 -16.42 1.08
C LYS A 76 11.83 -17.04 0.41
N LYS A 77 12.73 -16.20 -0.16
CA LYS A 77 13.98 -16.68 -0.77
C LYS A 77 15.07 -16.93 0.27
N ASP A 78 15.15 -16.07 1.28
CA ASP A 78 16.13 -16.19 2.35
C ASP A 78 15.77 -17.30 3.36
N ILE A 79 14.49 -17.67 3.44
CA ILE A 79 13.93 -18.70 4.34
C ILE A 79 13.09 -19.68 3.51
N PRO A 80 13.69 -20.76 2.95
CA PRO A 80 12.98 -21.68 2.06
C PRO A 80 11.72 -22.31 2.67
N GLU A 81 11.74 -22.59 3.98
CA GLU A 81 10.66 -23.25 4.72
C GLU A 81 9.61 -22.27 5.27
N LEU A 82 9.70 -20.98 4.93
CA LEU A 82 8.88 -19.92 5.53
C LEU A 82 7.37 -20.20 5.49
N MET A 83 6.88 -20.69 4.35
CA MET A 83 5.44 -20.95 4.19
C MET A 83 4.98 -22.15 5.03
N ASP A 84 5.84 -23.15 5.22
CA ASP A 84 5.53 -24.31 6.04
C ASP A 84 5.52 -23.95 7.52
N GLN A 85 6.45 -23.12 7.96
CA GLN A 85 6.49 -22.55 9.31
C GLN A 85 5.23 -21.72 9.60
N ILE A 86 4.86 -20.81 8.70
CA ILE A 86 3.63 -20.01 8.85
C ILE A 86 2.38 -20.90 8.96
N ARG A 87 2.31 -22.00 8.19
CA ARG A 87 1.14 -22.90 8.20
C ARG A 87 0.90 -23.52 9.58
N VAL A 88 1.96 -23.76 10.36
CA VAL A 88 1.86 -24.32 11.71
C VAL A 88 1.92 -23.25 12.82
N GLY A 89 1.87 -21.97 12.45
CA GLY A 89 1.88 -20.86 13.40
C GLY A 89 3.28 -20.43 13.89
N GLU A 90 4.34 -20.92 13.25
CA GLU A 90 5.72 -20.57 13.59
C GLU A 90 6.17 -19.30 12.86
N PHE A 91 6.07 -18.16 13.54
CA PHE A 91 6.42 -16.85 12.97
C PHE A 91 7.78 -16.30 13.44
N ALA A 92 8.42 -16.95 14.41
CA ALA A 92 9.68 -16.49 14.99
C ALA A 92 10.79 -16.29 13.93
N PRO A 93 10.98 -17.19 12.94
CA PRO A 93 11.99 -16.99 11.89
C PRO A 93 11.73 -15.75 11.03
N LEU A 94 10.47 -15.50 10.66
CA LEU A 94 10.10 -14.31 9.89
C LEU A 94 10.33 -13.03 10.71
N LEU A 95 9.91 -13.01 11.97
CA LEU A 95 10.09 -11.86 12.85
C LEU A 95 11.58 -11.53 13.05
N GLU A 96 12.41 -12.56 13.24
CA GLU A 96 13.85 -12.37 13.41
C GLU A 96 14.48 -11.83 12.12
N TRP A 97 14.07 -12.36 10.96
CA TRP A 97 14.49 -11.82 9.67
C TRP A 97 14.11 -10.34 9.52
N LEU A 98 12.88 -9.96 9.87
CA LEU A 98 12.43 -8.56 9.83
C LEU A 98 13.22 -7.67 10.80
N ARG A 99 13.54 -8.18 12.01
CA ARG A 99 14.36 -7.45 12.99
C ARG A 99 15.77 -7.18 12.46
N ILE A 100 16.40 -8.18 11.88
CA ILE A 100 17.77 -8.08 11.33
C ILE A 100 17.78 -7.22 10.07
N LYS A 101 16.82 -7.38 9.17
CA LYS A 101 16.87 -6.74 7.84
C LYS A 101 16.26 -5.35 7.83
N ILE A 102 15.29 -5.07 8.70
CA ILE A 102 14.49 -3.84 8.67
C ILE A 102 14.53 -3.13 10.02
N HIS A 103 13.98 -3.73 11.08
CA HIS A 103 13.65 -2.98 12.30
C HIS A 103 14.88 -2.41 13.01
N ARG A 104 16.00 -3.17 13.09
CA ARG A 104 17.22 -2.72 13.78
C ARG A 104 17.82 -1.44 13.19
N HIS A 105 17.50 -1.12 11.93
CA HIS A 105 18.06 0.03 11.24
C HIS A 105 17.35 1.34 11.60
N GLY A 106 16.13 1.30 12.13
CA GLY A 106 15.36 2.50 12.45
C GLY A 106 15.33 3.49 11.29
N GLN A 107 15.74 4.74 11.54
CA GLN A 107 15.85 5.78 10.51
C GLN A 107 17.27 5.94 9.93
N HIS A 108 18.16 4.96 10.12
CA HIS A 108 19.54 5.05 9.64
C HIS A 108 19.64 5.10 8.10
N TYR A 109 18.73 4.42 7.41
CA TYR A 109 18.64 4.43 5.94
C TYR A 109 17.35 5.11 5.48
N ARG A 110 17.42 5.77 4.31
CA ARG A 110 16.21 6.18 3.60
C ARG A 110 15.45 4.94 3.14
N ALA A 111 14.12 5.03 3.03
CA ALA A 111 13.28 3.88 2.66
C ALA A 111 13.69 3.23 1.32
N SER A 112 14.02 4.05 0.31
CA SER A 112 14.51 3.58 -1.00
C SER A 112 15.84 2.83 -0.92
N GLU A 113 16.74 3.26 -0.03
CA GLU A 113 18.01 2.57 0.21
C GLU A 113 17.79 1.28 1.00
N LEU A 114 16.93 1.30 2.02
CA LEU A 114 16.63 0.14 2.84
C LEU A 114 16.05 -1.00 2.00
N VAL A 115 15.10 -0.72 1.12
CA VAL A 115 14.54 -1.76 0.24
C VAL A 115 15.57 -2.32 -0.72
N GLN A 116 16.48 -1.49 -1.23
CA GLN A 116 17.57 -1.97 -2.08
C GLN A 116 18.54 -2.87 -1.32
N ARG A 117 18.91 -2.49 -0.10
CA ARG A 117 19.79 -3.30 0.78
C ARG A 117 19.16 -4.65 1.14
N VAL A 118 17.85 -4.66 1.45
CA VAL A 118 17.16 -5.88 1.89
C VAL A 118 16.84 -6.78 0.71
N SER A 119 16.21 -6.24 -0.33
CA SER A 119 15.69 -7.04 -1.45
C SER A 119 16.72 -7.26 -2.56
N GLY A 120 17.76 -6.43 -2.65
CA GLY A 120 18.76 -6.43 -3.72
C GLY A 120 18.42 -5.55 -4.92
N ARG A 121 17.26 -4.87 -4.92
CA ARG A 121 16.81 -3.99 -6.00
C ARG A 121 15.97 -2.81 -5.48
N ALA A 122 15.83 -1.77 -6.30
CA ALA A 122 14.96 -0.64 -6.00
C ALA A 122 13.50 -1.09 -5.78
N LEU A 123 12.68 -0.22 -5.18
CA LEU A 123 11.24 -0.48 -5.02
C LEU A 123 10.60 -0.70 -6.39
N SER A 124 9.79 -1.75 -6.48
CA SER A 124 9.24 -2.26 -7.72
C SER A 124 7.81 -2.74 -7.49
N ILE A 125 6.93 -2.63 -8.50
CA ILE A 125 5.53 -3.03 -8.39
C ILE A 125 5.33 -4.55 -8.57
N GLU A 126 6.28 -5.21 -9.22
CA GLU A 126 6.17 -6.60 -9.68
C GLU A 126 5.90 -7.58 -8.52
N PRO A 127 6.62 -7.55 -7.37
CA PRO A 127 6.29 -8.44 -6.24
C PRO A 127 4.85 -8.33 -5.74
N PHE A 128 4.28 -7.12 -5.83
CA PHE A 128 2.91 -6.89 -5.42
C PHE A 128 1.93 -7.45 -6.45
N LEU A 129 2.19 -7.29 -7.75
CA LEU A 129 1.38 -7.89 -8.80
C LEU A 129 1.45 -9.42 -8.73
N ASP A 130 2.65 -10.00 -8.60
CA ASP A 130 2.85 -11.43 -8.42
C ASP A 130 2.00 -11.94 -7.23
N TYR A 131 2.07 -11.26 -6.08
CA TYR A 131 1.27 -11.62 -4.90
C TYR A 131 -0.25 -11.58 -5.16
N VAL A 132 -0.73 -10.54 -5.85
CA VAL A 132 -2.17 -10.37 -6.13
C VAL A 132 -2.63 -11.44 -7.13
N SER A 133 -1.90 -11.66 -8.22
CA SER A 133 -2.23 -12.68 -9.22
C SER A 133 -2.19 -14.09 -8.62
N ASP A 134 -1.11 -14.45 -7.92
CA ASP A 134 -0.96 -15.76 -7.26
C ASP A 134 -2.08 -16.04 -6.26
N LYS A 135 -2.54 -15.00 -5.56
CA LYS A 135 -3.57 -15.14 -4.52
C LYS A 135 -4.97 -15.20 -5.12
N PHE A 136 -5.30 -14.26 -6.01
CA PHE A 136 -6.68 -14.05 -6.46
C PHE A 136 -7.01 -14.75 -7.76
N GLY A 137 -6.03 -15.02 -8.63
CA GLY A 137 -6.22 -15.77 -9.88
C GLY A 137 -6.87 -17.14 -9.62
N PRO A 138 -6.27 -18.01 -8.78
CA PRO A 138 -6.85 -19.32 -8.46
C PRO A 138 -8.20 -19.24 -7.73
N LEU A 139 -8.42 -18.22 -6.89
CA LEU A 139 -9.66 -18.07 -6.13
C LEU A 139 -10.86 -17.71 -7.01
N TYR A 140 -10.62 -17.01 -8.12
CA TYR A 140 -11.67 -16.55 -9.03
C TYR A 140 -11.62 -17.19 -10.43
N GLY A 141 -10.69 -18.13 -10.66
CA GLY A 141 -10.54 -18.82 -11.95
C GLY A 141 -10.08 -17.88 -13.07
N ILE A 142 -9.25 -16.90 -12.75
CA ILE A 142 -8.68 -15.95 -13.72
C ILE A 142 -7.28 -16.45 -14.08
N GLU A 143 -7.08 -16.79 -15.35
CA GLU A 143 -5.78 -17.13 -15.94
C GLU A 143 -5.21 -15.86 -16.60
N ASP A 144 -3.89 -15.64 -16.48
CA ASP A 144 -3.17 -14.48 -17.05
C ASP A 144 -3.11 -14.53 -18.59
#